data_AF-A0A317TXL6-F1
#
_entry.id   AF-A0A317TXL6-F1
#
_cell.length_a   1.000
_cell.length_b   1.000
_cell.length_c   1.000
_cell.angle_alpha   90.00
_cell.angle_beta   90.00
_cell.angle_gamma   90.00
#
_symmetry.space_group_name_H-M   'P 1'
#
loop_
_entity.id
_entity.type
_entity.pdbx_description
1 polymer ?
#
loop_
_entity_poly.entity_id
_entity_poly.type
_entity_poly.pdbx_seq_one_letter_code
_entity_poly.pdbx_strand_id
1 'polypeptide(L)'
;MKFSTQLDKEFFSSPPDPANIFYAGKTAVNCEANSFSIKSLSTLKQLLAQEEETIFRFLVDMEGKLWFAFETRPHNIAPKHFQMTGEPLETACCLTAGNIKFTDKTGTVLKNISHRSGDFYPSFLSLRWVMAILILNEEFLPFKLPKIIVIKEIKNKKIYKHIWRLKRLKKWVDSFRHNETLINQLRQADLSSKTVHYEVTRHFVETKFNCMNTVTT
;
A
#
# COMPACT_ATOMS: atom_id res chain seq x y z
N MET A 1 -0.01 28.02 7.07
CA MET A 1 -0.94 26.89 7.33
C MET A 1 -1.98 26.67 6.20
N LYS A 2 -1.68 26.95 4.92
CA LYS A 2 -2.66 26.84 3.80
C LYS A 2 -2.64 25.49 3.06
N PHE A 3 -1.56 24.71 3.14
CA PHE A 3 -1.42 23.47 2.35
C PHE A 3 -2.29 22.30 2.81
N SER A 4 -2.56 22.19 4.12
CA SER A 4 -3.37 21.07 4.65
C SER A 4 -4.83 21.11 4.21
N THR A 5 -5.39 22.30 3.98
CA THR A 5 -6.81 22.44 3.60
C THR A 5 -7.08 22.16 2.12
N GLN A 6 -6.08 22.39 1.25
CA GLN A 6 -6.22 22.08 -0.18
C GLN A 6 -6.17 20.58 -0.44
N LEU A 7 -5.16 19.88 0.10
CA LEU A 7 -5.03 18.42 -0.10
C LEU A 7 -6.19 17.65 0.54
N ASP A 8 -6.72 18.14 1.65
CA ASP A 8 -7.95 17.64 2.26
C ASP A 8 -9.14 17.78 1.32
N LYS A 9 -9.36 18.96 0.73
CA LYS A 9 -10.42 19.15 -0.28
C LYS A 9 -10.24 18.24 -1.48
N GLU A 10 -9.02 18.14 -2.00
CA GLU A 10 -8.69 17.25 -3.12
C GLU A 10 -9.00 15.81 -2.75
N PHE A 11 -8.50 15.28 -1.62
CA PHE A 11 -8.75 13.89 -1.22
C PHE A 11 -10.24 13.54 -1.23
N PHE A 12 -11.08 14.45 -0.70
CA PHE A 12 -12.52 14.23 -0.58
C PHE A 12 -13.34 14.65 -1.82
N SER A 13 -12.73 15.18 -2.88
CA SER A 13 -13.46 15.66 -4.07
C SER A 13 -13.82 14.58 -5.09
N SER A 14 -13.18 13.40 -5.01
CA SER A 14 -13.38 12.33 -5.98
C SER A 14 -13.29 10.94 -5.35
N PRO A 15 -13.88 9.90 -5.98
CA PRO A 15 -13.60 8.51 -5.64
C PRO A 15 -12.13 8.11 -5.91
N PRO A 16 -11.71 6.91 -5.48
CA PRO A 16 -10.53 6.24 -6.04
C PRO A 16 -10.62 6.16 -7.57
N ASP A 17 -9.49 6.38 -8.24
CA ASP A 17 -9.42 6.43 -9.70
C ASP A 17 -8.57 5.26 -10.21
N PRO A 18 -9.14 4.33 -11.00
CA PRO A 18 -8.44 3.15 -11.52
C PRO A 18 -7.42 3.49 -12.61
N ALA A 19 -7.44 4.70 -13.17
CA ALA A 19 -6.45 5.13 -14.15
C ALA A 19 -5.10 5.48 -13.50
N ASN A 20 -5.06 5.70 -12.18
CA ASN A 20 -3.81 6.00 -11.46
C ASN A 20 -3.08 4.71 -11.08
N ILE A 21 -2.24 4.25 -12.01
CA ILE A 21 -1.43 3.03 -11.87
C ILE A 21 -0.01 3.41 -11.45
N PHE A 22 0.53 2.69 -10.46
CA PHE A 22 1.91 2.86 -9.99
C PHE A 22 2.72 1.62 -10.33
N TYR A 23 3.75 1.78 -11.15
CA TYR A 23 4.70 0.72 -11.49
C TYR A 23 5.86 0.73 -10.51
N ALA A 24 6.41 -0.45 -10.20
CA ALA A 24 7.60 -0.52 -9.39
C ALA A 24 8.77 0.16 -10.13
N GLY A 25 9.50 1.02 -9.44
CA GLY A 25 10.64 1.74 -9.98
C GLY A 25 11.79 0.79 -10.33
N LYS A 26 12.67 1.24 -11.23
CA LYS A 26 13.85 0.48 -11.70
C LYS A 26 15.00 0.40 -10.67
N THR A 27 14.75 0.72 -9.41
CA THR A 27 15.79 0.69 -8.38
C THR A 27 16.11 -0.78 -8.12
N ALA A 28 17.32 -1.22 -8.46
CA ALA A 28 17.76 -2.58 -8.20
C ALA A 28 17.57 -2.91 -6.71
N VAL A 29 16.76 -3.93 -6.46
CA VAL A 29 16.53 -4.44 -5.11
C VAL A 29 17.03 -5.87 -5.07
N ASN A 30 17.95 -6.17 -4.16
CA ASN A 30 18.34 -7.56 -3.91
C ASN A 30 17.10 -8.34 -3.46
N CYS A 31 16.71 -9.32 -4.27
CA CYS A 31 15.69 -10.29 -3.94
C CYS A 31 16.38 -11.62 -3.76
N GLU A 32 16.52 -12.04 -2.50
CA GLU A 32 16.87 -13.42 -2.19
C GLU A 32 15.70 -14.32 -2.59
N ALA A 33 16.01 -15.55 -3.01
CA ALA A 33 14.97 -16.52 -3.31
C ALA A 33 14.19 -16.81 -2.04
N ASN A 34 12.88 -16.55 -2.08
CA ASN A 34 12.02 -16.75 -0.92
C ASN A 34 10.56 -16.91 -1.33
N SER A 35 9.79 -17.47 -0.42
CA SER A 35 8.35 -17.62 -0.55
C SER A 35 7.67 -16.78 0.53
N PHE A 36 6.75 -15.93 0.14
CA PHE A 36 6.08 -15.02 1.07
C PHE A 36 4.58 -15.33 1.13
N SER A 37 4.06 -15.50 2.34
CA SER A 37 2.61 -15.57 2.56
C SER A 37 2.04 -14.15 2.60
N ILE A 38 1.16 -13.85 1.64
CA ILE A 38 0.49 -12.57 1.50
C ILE A 38 -0.96 -12.74 1.93
N LYS A 39 -1.38 -11.97 2.93
CA LYS A 39 -2.69 -12.10 3.56
C LYS A 39 -3.70 -11.15 2.90
N SER A 40 -4.89 -11.65 2.61
CA SER A 40 -6.04 -10.85 2.22
C SER A 40 -6.61 -10.10 3.45
N LEU A 41 -7.63 -9.27 3.25
CA LEU A 41 -8.38 -8.67 4.36
C LEU A 41 -9.01 -9.73 5.29
N SER A 42 -9.63 -10.79 4.75
CA SER A 42 -10.27 -11.84 5.57
C SER A 42 -9.28 -12.70 6.34
N THR A 43 -8.05 -12.81 5.84
CA THR A 43 -6.96 -13.57 6.49
C THR A 43 -5.99 -12.70 7.29
N LEU A 44 -6.19 -11.38 7.35
CA LEU A 44 -5.32 -10.46 8.10
C LEU A 44 -5.20 -10.83 9.59
N LYS A 45 -6.25 -11.38 10.20
CA LYS A 45 -6.20 -11.86 11.59
C LYS A 45 -5.07 -12.87 11.84
N GLN A 46 -4.69 -13.68 10.85
CA GLN A 46 -3.59 -14.64 10.96
C GLN A 46 -2.23 -13.94 11.07
N LEU A 47 -2.09 -12.76 10.47
CA LEU A 47 -0.89 -11.95 10.56
C LEU A 47 -0.83 -11.25 11.92
N LEU A 48 -1.96 -10.71 12.38
CA LEU A 48 -2.04 -10.04 13.68
C LEU A 48 -1.83 -11.00 14.86
N ALA A 49 -2.35 -12.23 14.78
CA ALA A 49 -2.24 -13.24 15.83
C ALA A 49 -0.79 -13.69 16.12
N GLN A 50 0.16 -13.39 15.24
CA GLN A 50 1.58 -13.66 15.49
C GLN A 50 2.18 -12.66 16.51
N GLU A 51 1.57 -11.48 16.67
CA GLU A 51 2.00 -10.43 17.62
C GLU A 51 3.50 -10.04 17.53
N GLU A 52 4.10 -10.28 16.36
CA GLU A 52 5.50 -9.96 16.13
C GLU A 52 5.69 -8.47 15.88
N GLU A 53 4.70 -7.85 15.22
CA GLU A 53 4.84 -6.55 14.61
C GLU A 53 3.67 -5.59 14.83
N THR A 54 3.99 -4.29 14.78
CA THR A 54 2.99 -3.21 14.83
C THR A 54 2.78 -2.52 13.49
N ILE A 55 3.60 -2.85 12.49
CA ILE A 55 3.57 -2.23 11.16
C ILE A 55 3.51 -3.34 10.12
N PHE A 56 2.58 -3.20 9.20
CA PHE A 56 2.39 -4.12 8.10
C PHE A 56 2.39 -3.34 6.80
N ARG A 57 2.95 -3.94 5.75
CA ARG A 57 2.82 -3.47 4.39
C ARG A 57 1.41 -3.76 3.91
N PHE A 58 0.85 -2.87 3.11
CA PHE A 58 -0.33 -3.15 2.32
C PHE A 58 -0.09 -2.84 0.85
N LEU A 59 -0.81 -3.54 -0.02
CA LEU A 59 -0.86 -3.30 -1.46
C LEU A 59 -2.29 -3.49 -1.94
N VAL A 60 -2.78 -2.58 -2.77
CA VAL A 60 -4.04 -2.76 -3.52
C VAL A 60 -3.65 -3.10 -4.95
N ASP A 61 -3.94 -4.33 -5.36
CA ASP A 61 -3.63 -4.80 -6.72
C ASP A 61 -4.53 -4.16 -7.78
N MET A 62 -4.32 -4.53 -9.04
CA MET A 62 -5.07 -4.00 -10.18
C MET A 62 -6.55 -4.38 -10.18
N GLU A 63 -6.93 -5.43 -9.45
CA GLU A 63 -8.33 -5.85 -9.26
C GLU A 63 -9.00 -5.16 -8.07
N GLY A 64 -8.28 -4.27 -7.38
CA GLY A 64 -8.76 -3.58 -6.17
C GLY A 64 -8.73 -4.44 -4.92
N LYS A 65 -7.97 -5.54 -4.89
CA LYS A 65 -7.87 -6.42 -3.73
C LYS A 65 -6.74 -5.97 -2.81
N LEU A 66 -7.05 -5.91 -1.52
CA LEU A 66 -6.18 -5.41 -0.47
C LEU A 66 -5.41 -6.58 0.17
N TRP A 67 -4.10 -6.52 -0.01
CA TRP A 67 -3.13 -7.50 0.47
C TRP A 67 -2.26 -6.92 1.57
N PHE A 68 -1.82 -7.77 2.48
CA PHE A 68 -0.99 -7.43 3.63
C PHE A 68 0.19 -8.39 3.80
N ALA A 69 1.29 -7.87 4.33
CA ALA A 69 2.44 -8.66 4.74
C ALA A 69 3.22 -7.93 5.84
N PHE A 70 4.16 -8.63 6.49
CA PHE A 70 5.09 -8.00 7.42
C PHE A 70 5.96 -6.94 6.73
N GLU A 71 6.45 -5.99 7.52
CA GLU A 71 7.51 -5.07 7.10
C GLU A 71 8.88 -5.69 7.38
N THR A 72 9.83 -5.58 6.43
CA THR A 72 11.19 -6.10 6.61
C THR A 72 11.86 -5.44 7.81
N ARG A 73 12.47 -6.25 8.68
CA ARG A 73 13.31 -5.81 9.80
C ARG A 73 14.62 -6.58 9.81
N PRO A 74 15.66 -6.13 10.55
CA PRO A 74 16.94 -6.83 10.61
C PRO A 74 16.85 -8.32 11.00
N HIS A 75 15.77 -8.73 11.66
CA HIS A 75 15.57 -10.11 12.16
C HIS A 75 14.45 -10.89 11.46
N ASN A 76 13.77 -10.30 10.46
CA ASN A 76 12.69 -10.98 9.74
C ASN A 76 12.72 -10.64 8.24
N ILE A 77 12.74 -11.69 7.42
CA ILE A 77 12.67 -11.58 5.96
C ILE A 77 11.19 -11.46 5.57
N ALA A 78 10.82 -10.32 5.01
CA ALA A 78 9.44 -10.01 4.62
C ALA A 78 9.40 -9.39 3.20
N PRO A 79 8.32 -9.61 2.42
CA PRO A 79 8.26 -9.23 1.01
C PRO A 79 8.20 -7.72 0.88
N LYS A 80 9.02 -7.14 -0.01
CA LYS A 80 8.85 -5.75 -0.48
C LYS A 80 7.45 -5.59 -1.10
N HIS A 81 6.96 -4.35 -1.25
CA HIS A 81 5.59 -4.17 -1.76
C HIS A 81 5.43 -4.79 -3.15
N PHE A 82 6.40 -4.64 -4.05
CA PHE A 82 6.32 -5.26 -5.38
C PHE A 82 6.27 -6.78 -5.27
N GLN A 83 6.98 -7.38 -4.31
CA GLN A 83 6.94 -8.83 -4.10
C GLN A 83 5.55 -9.31 -3.65
N MET A 84 4.71 -8.44 -3.09
CA MET A 84 3.32 -8.80 -2.76
C MET A 84 2.44 -8.98 -4.00
N THR A 85 2.87 -8.51 -5.17
CA THR A 85 2.13 -8.68 -6.43
C THR A 85 2.20 -10.12 -6.91
N GLY A 86 3.37 -10.76 -6.83
CA GLY A 86 3.67 -12.02 -7.49
C GLY A 86 4.30 -11.84 -8.89
N GLU A 87 4.43 -10.60 -9.35
CA GLU A 87 5.00 -10.24 -10.65
C GLU A 87 6.50 -9.91 -10.54
N PRO A 88 7.27 -10.04 -11.64
CA PRO A 88 8.60 -9.48 -11.77
C PRO A 88 8.65 -7.97 -11.48
N LEU A 89 9.80 -7.46 -11.02
CA LEU A 89 9.96 -6.04 -10.67
C LEU A 89 9.61 -5.11 -11.84
N GLU A 90 9.95 -5.50 -13.07
CA GLU A 90 9.77 -4.72 -14.29
C GLU A 90 8.30 -4.52 -14.68
N THR A 91 7.42 -5.44 -14.28
CA THR A 91 6.00 -5.46 -14.66
C THR A 91 5.06 -5.24 -13.48
N ALA A 92 5.58 -5.38 -12.24
CA ALA A 92 4.81 -5.17 -11.03
C ALA A 92 4.17 -3.77 -11.01
N CYS A 93 2.86 -3.75 -10.84
CA CYS A 93 2.08 -2.53 -10.71
C CYS A 93 0.98 -2.68 -9.64
N CYS A 94 0.50 -1.54 -9.14
CA CYS A 94 -0.57 -1.50 -8.15
C CYS A 94 -1.39 -0.21 -8.28
N LEU A 95 -2.58 -0.21 -7.67
CA LEU A 95 -3.42 0.99 -7.53
C LEU A 95 -2.97 1.86 -6.35
N THR A 96 -2.40 1.24 -5.32
CA THR A 96 -1.70 1.93 -4.24
C THR A 96 -0.89 0.93 -3.41
N ALA A 97 0.14 1.40 -2.72
CA ALA A 97 0.89 0.64 -1.74
C ALA A 97 1.24 1.51 -0.52
N GLY A 98 1.57 0.90 0.60
CA GLY A 98 1.90 1.66 1.79
C GLY A 98 2.06 0.83 3.04
N ASN A 99 2.04 1.53 4.18
CA ASN A 99 2.12 0.89 5.49
C ASN A 99 0.88 1.22 6.32
N ILE A 100 0.36 0.20 7.01
CA ILE A 100 -0.65 0.31 8.07
C ILE A 100 0.03 0.01 9.41
N LYS A 101 -0.19 0.89 10.40
CA LYS A 101 0.44 0.78 11.71
C LYS A 101 -0.60 0.76 12.82
N PHE A 102 -0.43 -0.15 13.76
CA PHE A 102 -1.22 -0.30 14.97
C PHE A 102 -0.52 0.33 16.19
N THR A 103 -1.24 0.49 17.29
CA THR A 103 -0.71 1.05 18.56
C THR A 103 0.26 0.10 19.22
N ASP A 104 -0.04 -1.19 19.13
CA ASP A 104 0.64 -2.31 19.75
C ASP A 104 0.52 -3.55 18.85
N LYS A 105 1.09 -4.66 19.31
CA LYS A 105 1.23 -5.91 18.55
C LYS A 105 -0.08 -6.71 18.43
N THR A 106 -1.09 -6.42 19.26
CA THR A 106 -2.40 -7.08 19.18
C THR A 106 -3.16 -6.73 17.91
N GLY A 107 -2.78 -5.61 17.26
CA GLY A 107 -3.43 -5.16 16.04
C GLY A 107 -4.85 -4.62 16.24
N THR A 108 -5.30 -4.41 17.48
CA THR A 108 -6.70 -4.05 17.79
C THR A 108 -7.04 -2.58 17.51
N VAL A 109 -6.04 -1.69 17.61
CA VAL A 109 -6.25 -0.24 17.43
C VAL A 109 -5.33 0.30 16.33
N LEU A 110 -5.96 0.78 15.25
CA LEU A 110 -5.27 1.44 14.15
C LEU A 110 -4.64 2.77 14.62
N LYS A 111 -3.33 2.92 14.45
CA LYS A 111 -2.59 4.14 14.81
C LYS A 111 -2.48 5.12 13.65
N ASN A 112 -2.07 4.65 12.47
CA ASN A 112 -1.96 5.48 11.26
C ASN A 112 -1.77 4.64 9.99
N ILE A 113 -2.07 5.23 8.84
CA ILE A 113 -1.81 4.70 7.49
C ILE A 113 -0.94 5.69 6.72
N SER A 114 -0.08 5.19 5.83
CA SER A 114 0.77 6.03 4.98
C SER A 114 0.96 5.40 3.61
N HIS A 115 1.25 6.22 2.59
CA HIS A 115 1.63 5.77 1.24
C HIS A 115 3.13 5.46 1.12
N ARG A 116 3.75 5.00 2.22
CA ARG A 116 5.18 4.66 2.23
C ARG A 116 5.41 3.35 1.49
N SER A 117 5.94 3.43 0.28
CA SER A 117 6.47 2.31 -0.48
C SER A 117 7.76 2.76 -1.17
N GLY A 118 8.82 1.96 -1.04
CA GLY A 118 10.15 2.28 -1.56
C GLY A 118 10.37 1.86 -3.01
N ASP A 119 9.40 1.17 -3.58
CA ASP A 119 9.38 0.56 -4.91
C ASP A 119 8.31 1.23 -5.79
N PHE A 120 7.08 1.43 -5.32
CA PHE A 120 6.01 2.03 -6.13
C PHE A 120 5.91 3.56 -6.02
N TYR A 121 6.40 4.17 -4.94
CA TYR A 121 6.26 5.61 -4.65
C TYR A 121 4.85 6.20 -4.91
N PRO A 122 3.77 5.58 -4.39
CA PRO A 122 2.42 6.00 -4.72
C PRO A 122 2.11 7.40 -4.20
N SER A 123 1.19 8.10 -4.88
CA SER A 123 0.78 9.45 -4.50
C SER A 123 -0.05 9.43 -3.21
N PHE A 124 -0.14 10.56 -2.50
CA PHE A 124 -1.01 10.63 -1.31
C PHE A 124 -2.48 10.33 -1.64
N LEU A 125 -2.95 10.79 -2.80
CA LEU A 125 -4.35 10.63 -3.22
C LEU A 125 -4.71 9.18 -3.57
N SER A 126 -3.74 8.32 -3.87
CA SER A 126 -4.00 6.89 -4.09
C SER A 126 -4.48 6.18 -2.82
N LEU A 127 -4.23 6.75 -1.63
CA LEU A 127 -4.77 6.24 -0.36
C LEU A 127 -6.30 6.26 -0.29
N ARG A 128 -6.98 6.93 -1.23
CA ARG A 128 -8.43 6.77 -1.42
C ARG A 128 -8.81 5.30 -1.56
N TRP A 129 -8.02 4.48 -2.26
CA TRP A 129 -8.27 3.05 -2.42
C TRP A 129 -8.35 2.33 -1.07
N VAL A 130 -7.29 2.38 -0.27
CA VAL A 130 -7.27 1.70 1.04
C VAL A 130 -8.32 2.28 2.00
N MET A 131 -8.58 3.59 1.96
CA MET A 131 -9.63 4.20 2.78
C MET A 131 -11.02 3.70 2.40
N ALA A 132 -11.35 3.68 1.11
CA ALA A 132 -12.65 3.21 0.65
C ALA A 132 -12.83 1.71 0.96
N ILE A 133 -11.80 0.88 0.76
CA ILE A 133 -11.83 -0.55 1.09
C ILE A 133 -12.08 -0.76 2.59
N LEU A 134 -11.32 -0.11 3.48
CA LEU A 134 -11.50 -0.29 4.93
C LEU A 134 -12.90 0.14 5.40
N ILE A 135 -13.46 1.20 4.83
CA ILE A 135 -14.79 1.70 5.19
C ILE A 135 -15.90 0.78 4.68
N LEU A 136 -15.82 0.32 3.42
CA LEU A 136 -16.84 -0.54 2.82
C LEU A 136 -16.88 -1.94 3.42
N ASN A 137 -15.75 -2.41 3.97
CA ASN A 137 -15.62 -3.76 4.53
C ASN A 137 -15.43 -3.72 6.06
N GLU A 138 -15.88 -2.64 6.73
CA GLU A 138 -15.63 -2.39 8.16
C GLU A 138 -16.10 -3.54 9.06
N GLU A 139 -17.20 -4.19 8.71
CA GLU A 139 -17.77 -5.32 9.48
C GLU A 139 -16.90 -6.59 9.45
N PHE A 140 -16.03 -6.73 8.45
CA PHE A 140 -15.14 -7.88 8.27
C PHE A 140 -13.70 -7.61 8.76
N LEU A 141 -13.42 -6.40 9.25
CA LEU A 141 -12.09 -6.06 9.74
C LEU A 141 -11.79 -6.80 11.05
N PRO A 142 -10.57 -7.33 11.23
CA PRO A 142 -10.16 -7.94 12.50
C PRO A 142 -9.85 -6.89 13.60
N PHE A 143 -10.15 -5.62 13.34
CA PHE A 143 -9.96 -4.50 14.25
C PHE A 143 -11.04 -3.46 14.02
N LYS A 144 -11.27 -2.59 15.02
CA LYS A 144 -12.25 -1.50 14.90
C LYS A 144 -11.57 -0.26 14.32
N LEU A 145 -12.21 0.39 13.34
CA LEU A 145 -11.76 1.69 12.88
C LEU A 145 -11.94 2.74 13.99
N PRO A 146 -10.90 3.51 14.34
CA PRO A 146 -11.01 4.54 15.36
C PRO A 146 -11.88 5.71 14.86
N LYS A 147 -12.52 6.42 15.79
CA LYS A 147 -13.31 7.63 15.48
C LYS A 147 -12.50 8.71 14.73
N ILE A 148 -11.18 8.70 14.91
CA ILE A 148 -10.22 9.58 14.26
C ILE A 148 -9.19 8.72 13.54
N ILE A 149 -9.07 8.91 12.24
CA ILE A 149 -8.10 8.25 11.38
C ILE A 149 -6.94 9.22 11.13
N VAL A 150 -5.72 8.74 11.31
CA VAL A 150 -4.49 9.50 11.05
C VAL A 150 -3.84 8.96 9.77
N ILE A 151 -3.72 9.82 8.76
CA ILE A 151 -3.02 9.52 7.52
C ILE A 151 -1.71 10.30 7.48
N LYS A 152 -0.61 9.65 7.13
CA LYS A 152 0.69 10.28 6.94
C LYS A 152 0.99 10.44 5.46
N GLU A 153 1.16 11.69 5.05
CA GLU A 153 1.71 12.07 3.76
C GLU A 153 3.23 12.17 3.88
N ILE A 154 3.94 11.62 2.90
CA ILE A 154 5.39 11.69 2.79
C ILE A 154 5.70 12.53 1.56
N LYS A 155 6.28 13.71 1.78
CA LYS A 155 6.62 14.66 0.71
C LYS A 155 7.97 15.30 1.01
N ASN A 156 8.89 15.23 0.05
CA ASN A 156 10.25 15.79 0.19
C ASN A 156 10.96 15.35 1.49
N LYS A 157 10.89 14.05 1.79
CA LYS A 157 11.42 13.43 3.04
C LYS A 157 10.78 13.92 4.34
N LYS A 158 9.80 14.81 4.30
CA LYS A 158 9.02 15.27 5.45
C LYS A 158 7.74 14.45 5.57
N ILE A 159 7.27 14.32 6.81
CA ILE A 159 6.02 13.61 7.15
C ILE A 159 4.99 14.63 7.62
N TYR A 160 3.87 14.71 6.90
CA TYR A 160 2.72 15.52 7.27
C TYR A 160 1.61 14.61 7.79
N LYS A 161 0.92 15.01 8.86
CA LYS A 161 -0.19 14.25 9.45
C LYS A 161 -1.51 14.91 9.06
N HIS A 162 -2.38 14.12 8.45
CA HIS A 162 -3.77 14.45 8.18
C HIS A 162 -4.64 13.69 9.17
N ILE A 163 -5.53 14.40 9.86
CA ILE A 163 -6.34 13.85 10.94
C ILE A 163 -7.81 14.03 10.55
N TRP A 164 -8.51 12.93 10.32
CA TRP A 164 -9.88 12.95 9.81
C TRP A 164 -10.82 12.18 10.73
N ARG A 165 -12.04 12.70 10.88
CA ARG A 165 -13.10 11.97 11.57
C ARG A 165 -13.60 10.83 10.68
N LEU A 166 -13.79 9.64 11.26
CA LEU A 166 -14.35 8.47 10.57
C LEU A 166 -15.69 8.80 9.89
N LYS A 167 -16.55 9.59 10.55
CA LYS A 167 -17.83 10.06 9.98
C LYS A 167 -17.66 10.81 8.65
N ARG A 168 -16.57 11.56 8.47
CA ARG A 168 -16.30 12.28 7.22
C ARG A 168 -15.90 11.31 6.11
N LEU A 169 -15.05 10.34 6.42
CA LEU A 169 -14.65 9.27 5.48
C LEU A 169 -15.86 8.45 5.04
N LYS A 170 -16.76 8.07 5.97
CA LYS A 170 -18.02 7.38 5.64
C LYS A 170 -18.88 8.19 4.68
N LYS A 171 -19.13 9.47 4.97
CA LYS A 171 -19.87 10.37 4.07
C LYS A 171 -19.24 10.49 2.67
N TRP A 172 -17.92 10.48 2.59
CA TRP A 172 -17.20 10.51 1.32
C TRP A 172 -17.39 9.20 0.54
N VAL A 173 -17.30 8.05 1.19
CA VAL A 173 -17.61 6.76 0.55
C VAL A 173 -19.07 6.71 0.08
N ASP A 174 -19.99 7.23 0.88
CA ASP A 174 -21.40 7.28 0.52
C ASP A 174 -21.67 8.15 -0.72
N SER A 175 -20.87 9.19 -0.99
CA SER A 175 -21.09 10.08 -2.14
C SER A 175 -20.84 9.42 -3.49
N PHE A 176 -20.13 8.29 -3.54
CA PHE A 176 -19.91 7.51 -4.77
C PHE A 176 -20.45 6.07 -4.68
N ARG A 177 -21.26 5.76 -3.66
CA ARG A 177 -21.84 4.41 -3.45
C ARG A 177 -22.72 3.94 -4.61
N HIS A 178 -23.25 4.86 -5.41
CA HIS A 178 -24.04 4.57 -6.61
C HIS A 178 -23.20 4.04 -7.79
N ASN A 179 -21.87 4.17 -7.76
CA ASN A 179 -20.99 3.63 -8.79
C ASN A 179 -20.75 2.14 -8.54
N GLU A 180 -21.64 1.29 -9.04
CA GLU A 180 -21.62 -0.16 -8.77
C GLU A 180 -20.32 -0.83 -9.22
N THR A 181 -19.77 -0.45 -10.37
CA THR A 181 -18.51 -1.00 -10.89
C THR A 181 -17.38 -0.78 -9.90
N LEU A 182 -17.21 0.46 -9.44
CA LEU A 182 -16.18 0.79 -8.46
C LEU A 182 -16.44 0.12 -7.10
N ILE A 183 -17.69 0.11 -6.62
CA ILE A 183 -18.04 -0.53 -5.36
C ILE A 183 -17.75 -2.04 -5.40
N ASN A 184 -18.06 -2.71 -6.51
CA ASN A 184 -17.76 -4.13 -6.70
C ASN A 184 -16.25 -4.39 -6.73
N GLN A 185 -15.46 -3.49 -7.31
CA GLN A 185 -14.00 -3.58 -7.28
C GLN A 185 -13.46 -3.46 -5.84
N LEU A 186 -13.99 -2.52 -5.05
CA LEU A 186 -13.58 -2.25 -3.66
C LEU A 186 -14.02 -3.31 -2.65
N ARG A 187 -15.04 -4.11 -2.97
CA ARG A 187 -15.48 -5.23 -2.13
C ARG A 187 -14.38 -6.29 -2.02
N GLN A 188 -14.09 -6.65 -0.78
CA GLN A 188 -13.17 -7.73 -0.47
C GLN A 188 -14.01 -8.97 -0.20
N ALA A 189 -14.32 -9.73 -1.27
CA ALA A 189 -14.87 -11.08 -1.11
C ALA A 189 -13.97 -11.90 -0.16
N ASP A 190 -14.48 -13.00 0.39
CA ASP A 190 -13.70 -13.87 1.28
C ASP A 190 -12.56 -14.55 0.52
N LEU A 191 -11.47 -13.80 0.32
CA LEU A 191 -10.30 -14.17 -0.45
C LEU A 191 -9.35 -14.91 0.47
N SER A 192 -8.86 -16.06 0.02
CA SER A 192 -7.78 -16.77 0.70
C SER A 192 -6.48 -15.95 0.66
N SER A 193 -5.55 -16.29 1.56
CA SER A 193 -4.17 -15.84 1.42
C SER A 193 -3.55 -16.42 0.14
N LYS A 194 -2.55 -15.73 -0.42
CA LYS A 194 -1.72 -16.26 -1.51
C LYS A 194 -0.28 -16.46 -1.05
N THR A 195 0.43 -17.38 -1.70
CA THR A 195 1.88 -17.51 -1.55
C THR A 195 2.51 -17.06 -2.86
N VAL A 196 3.49 -16.17 -2.75
CA VAL A 196 4.26 -15.67 -3.90
C VAL A 196 5.68 -16.19 -3.79
N HIS A 197 6.24 -16.61 -4.92
CA HIS A 197 7.56 -17.21 -5.01
C HIS A 197 8.45 -16.30 -5.85
N TYR A 198 9.61 -15.94 -5.31
CA TYR A 198 10.62 -15.18 -6.03
C TYR A 198 11.91 -15.98 -6.09
N GLU A 199 12.51 -16.04 -7.27
CA GLU A 199 13.86 -16.58 -7.47
C GLU A 199 14.91 -15.50 -7.24
N VAL A 200 16.17 -15.91 -7.03
CA VAL A 200 17.29 -14.97 -6.91
C VAL A 200 17.45 -14.24 -8.24
N THR A 201 17.11 -12.96 -8.26
CA THR A 201 17.27 -12.10 -9.43
C THR A 201 18.25 -10.98 -9.08
N ARG A 202 19.42 -10.97 -9.74
CA ARG A 202 20.34 -9.81 -9.72
C ARG A 202 19.86 -8.85 -10.82
N HIS A 203 19.09 -7.84 -10.47
CA HIS A 203 18.85 -6.71 -11.38
C HIS A 203 20.18 -5.93 -11.48
N PHE A 204 21.03 -6.30 -12.44
CA PHE A 204 22.24 -5.55 -12.75
C PHE A 204 21.85 -4.19 -13.34
N VAL A 205 22.40 -3.13 -12.75
CA VAL A 205 22.37 -1.80 -13.35
C VAL A 205 23.26 -1.87 -14.59
N GLU A 206 22.69 -1.77 -15.79
CA GLU A 206 23.44 -1.28 -16.95
C GLU A 206 23.84 0.17 -16.63
N THR A 207 25.00 0.34 -16.02
CA THR A 207 25.68 1.62 -16.01
C THR A 207 25.98 1.92 -17.47
N LYS A 208 25.19 2.82 -18.10
CA LYS A 208 25.57 3.46 -19.35
C LYS A 208 26.90 4.19 -19.14
N PHE A 209 28.01 3.50 -19.42
CA PHE A 209 29.28 4.16 -19.69
C PHE A 209 29.20 4.72 -21.11
N ASN A 210 28.66 5.93 -21.22
CA ASN A 210 28.94 6.80 -22.35
C ASN A 210 30.12 7.70 -21.97
N CYS A 211 31.27 7.46 -22.59
CA CYS A 211 32.23 8.47 -23.05
C CYS A 211 33.07 7.77 -24.13
N MET A 212 32.68 7.88 -25.41
CA MET A 212 33.25 8.82 -26.38
C MET A 212 34.79 8.84 -26.44
N ASN A 213 35.29 8.29 -27.55
CA ASN A 213 36.38 8.73 -28.42
C ASN A 213 37.70 9.21 -27.81
N THR A 214 38.78 8.56 -28.24
CA THR A 214 39.89 9.27 -28.90
C THR A 214 40.62 8.32 -29.84
N VAL A 215 40.39 8.53 -31.15
CA VAL A 215 41.33 8.18 -32.22
C VAL A 215 42.09 9.46 -32.52
N THR A 216 43.42 9.37 -32.52
CA THR A 216 44.50 10.20 -33.12
C THR A 216 45.65 10.26 -32.12
N THR A 217 46.90 9.96 -32.45
CA THR A 217 47.65 9.93 -33.72
C THR A 217 48.64 8.78 -33.76
#